data_AF-A0A380H0L0-F1
#
_entry.id   AF-A0A380H0L0-F1
#
_cell.length_a   1.000
_cell.length_b   1.000
_cell.length_c   1.000
_cell.angle_alpha   90.00
_cell.angle_beta   90.00
_cell.angle_gamma   90.00
#
_symmetry.space_group_name_H-M   'P 1'
#
loop_
_entity.id
_entity.type
_entity.pdbx_description
1 polymer ?
#
loop_
_entity_poly.entity_id
_entity_poly.type
_entity_poly.pdbx_seq_one_letter_code
_entity_poly.pdbx_strand_id
1 'polypeptide(L)' 'MLRLFLIFLAFIINTTITYLWTAEGTWPNLLFNLLSLSMILVFMFYYIRFVIENKK' A
#
# COMPACT_ATOMS: atom_id res chain seq x y z
N MET A 1 12.64 -9.51 -2.29
CA MET A 1 12.25 -9.11 -0.93
C MET A 1 12.26 -7.60 -0.70
N LEU A 2 13.38 -6.89 -0.90
CA LEU A 2 13.49 -5.44 -0.63
C LEU A 2 12.38 -4.60 -1.29
N ARG A 3 11.97 -4.95 -2.52
CA ARG A 3 10.86 -4.29 -3.21
C ARG A 3 9.50 -4.42 -2.50
N LEU A 4 9.17 -5.61 -2.00
CA LEU A 4 7.94 -5.86 -1.24
C LEU A 4 7.95 -5.09 0.08
N PHE A 5 9.11 -5.05 0.74
CA PHE A 5 9.32 -4.28 1.96
C PHE A 5 9.11 -2.77 1.73
N LEU A 6 9.63 -2.20 0.63
CA LEU A 6 9.42 -0.80 0.29
C LEU A 6 7.95 -0.47 0.02
N ILE A 7 7.22 -1.35 -0.68
CA ILE A 7 5.78 -1.16 -0.95
C ILE A 7 5.00 -1.19 0.38
N PHE A 8 5.34 -2.12 1.26
CA PHE A 8 4.74 -2.23 2.57
C PHE A 8 5.03 -1.00 3.45
N LEU A 9 6.27 -0.50 3.43
CA LEU A 9 6.66 0.71 4.15
C LEU A 9 5.90 1.95 3.63
N ALA A 10 5.79 2.10 2.30
CA ALA A 10 5.01 3.16 1.68
C ALA A 10 3.53 3.10 2.08
N PHE A 11 2.96 1.90 2.17
CA PHE A 11 1.58 1.68 2.63
C PHE A 11 1.38 2.11 4.10
N ILE A 12 2.32 1.79 4.99
CA ILE A 12 2.28 2.22 6.39
C ILE A 12 2.33 3.75 6.47
N ILE A 13 3.25 4.39 5.74
CA ILE A 13 3.38 5.85 5.73
C ILE A 13 2.09 6.49 5.22
N ASN A 14 1.52 5.98 4.13
CA ASN A 14 0.27 6.48 3.57
C ASN A 14 -0.87 6.42 4.58
N THR A 15 -1.04 5.26 5.22
CA THR A 15 -2.11 5.05 6.21
C THR A 15 -1.91 5.92 7.45
N THR A 16 -0.65 6.10 7.88
CA THR A 16 -0.30 6.98 9.00
C THR A 16 -0.63 8.44 8.69
N ILE A 17 -0.30 8.92 7.50
CA ILE A 17 -0.64 10.28 7.06
C ILE A 17 -2.16 10.45 6.95
N THR A 18 -2.85 9.46 6.39
CA THR A 18 -4.31 9.47 6.28
C THR A 18 -4.96 9.64 7.66
N TYR A 19 -4.52 8.85 8.64
CA TYR A 19 -5.11 8.87 9.97
C TYR A 19 -4.76 10.12 10.78
N LEU A 20 -3.50 10.59 10.73
CA LEU A 20 -3.03 11.69 11.56
C LEU A 20 -3.28 13.07 10.94
N TRP A 21 -3.31 13.17 9.61
CA TRP A 21 -3.32 14.45 8.89
C TRP A 21 -4.60 14.69 8.08
N THR A 22 -5.46 13.69 7.91
CA THR A 22 -6.71 13.88 7.15
C THR A 22 -7.95 13.59 7.98
N ALA A 23 -9.00 14.36 7.73
CA ALA A 23 -10.29 14.18 8.36
C ALA A 23 -11.25 13.41 7.44
N GLU A 24 -12.08 12.57 8.03
CA GLU A 24 -13.10 11.81 7.30
C GLU A 24 -14.02 12.74 6.48
N GLY A 25 -14.39 12.32 5.27
CA GLY A 25 -15.21 13.11 4.35
C GLY A 25 -14.46 14.20 3.56
N THR A 26 -13.18 14.45 3.84
CA THR A 26 -12.37 15.39 3.04
C THR A 26 -11.81 14.73 1.77
N TRP A 27 -11.64 15.53 0.71
CA TRP A 27 -11.04 15.08 -0.56
C TRP A 27 -9.65 14.43 -0.38
N PRO A 28 -8.74 14.95 0.48
CA PRO A 28 -7.47 14.28 0.77
C PRO A 28 -7.65 12.90 1.38
N ASN A 29 -8.57 12.73 2.34
CA ASN A 29 -8.83 11.43 2.94
C ASN A 29 -9.30 10.40 1.91
N LEU A 30 -10.22 10.80 1.02
CA LEU A 30 -10.69 9.93 -0.06
C LEU A 30 -9.55 9.53 -1.01
N LEU A 31 -8.70 10.49 -1.39
CA LEU A 31 -7.54 10.25 -2.24
C LEU A 31 -6.56 9.28 -1.60
N PHE A 32 -6.20 9.47 -0.34
CA PHE A 32 -5.25 8.57 0.33
C PHE A 32 -5.85 7.18 0.59
N ASN A 33 -7.17 7.07 0.81
CA ASN A 33 -7.85 5.77 0.86
C ASN A 33 -7.78 5.01 -0.48
N LEU A 34 -8.04 5.70 -1.59
CA LEU A 34 -7.88 5.12 -2.93
C LEU A 34 -6.42 4.75 -3.22
N LEU A 35 -5.47 5.57 -2.74
CA LEU A 35 -4.04 5.31 -2.85
C LEU A 35 -3.63 4.06 -2.07
N SER A 36 -4.15 3.89 -0.85
CA SER A 36 -3.97 2.67 -0.04
C SER A 36 -4.49 1.43 -0.75
N LEU A 37 -5.68 1.52 -1.38
CA LEU A 37 -6.27 0.43 -2.13
C LEU A 37 -5.42 0.04 -3.35
N SER A 38 -4.93 1.03 -4.11
CA SER A 38 -3.99 0.83 -5.21
C SER A 38 -2.69 0.15 -4.74
N MET A 39 -2.10 0.61 -3.64
CA MET A 39 -0.86 0.04 -3.11
C MET A 39 -1.01 -1.40 -2.66
N ILE A 40 -2.18 -1.78 -2.13
CA ILE A 40 -2.47 -3.16 -1.75
C ILE A 40 -2.54 -4.08 -2.98
N LEU A 41 -3.12 -3.61 -4.09
CA LEU A 41 -3.14 -4.37 -5.35
C LEU A 41 -1.73 -4.59 -5.90
N VAL A 42 -0.91 -3.54 -5.89
CA VAL A 42 0.49 -3.60 -6.32
C VAL A 42 1.27 -4.58 -5.43
N PHE A 43 1.08 -4.51 -4.11
CA PHE A 43 1.71 -5.43 -3.17
C PHE A 43 1.31 -6.88 -3.45
N MET A 44 0.02 -7.15 -3.62
CA MET A 44 -0.50 -8.49 -3.89
C MET A 44 0.06 -9.07 -5.19
N PHE A 45 0.14 -8.25 -6.25
CA PHE A 45 0.75 -8.66 -7.52
C PHE A 45 2.22 -9.07 -7.35
N TYR A 46 3.03 -8.23 -6.68
CA TYR A 46 4.44 -8.56 -6.44
C TYR A 46 4.63 -9.74 -5.51
N TYR A 47 3.74 -9.92 -4.54
CA TYR A 47 3.78 -11.03 -3.60
C TYR A 47 3.50 -12.36 -4.30
N ILE A 48 2.43 -12.44 -5.09
CA ILE A 48 2.10 -13.66 -5.87
C ILE A 48 3.26 -14.03 -6.78
N ARG A 49 3.82 -13.06 -7.50
CA ARG A 49 4.98 -13.28 -8.36
C ARG A 49 6.20 -13.81 -7.60
N PHE A 50 6.48 -13.24 -6.42
CA PHE A 50 7.54 -13.72 -5.55
C PHE A 50 7.31 -15.15 -5.06
N VAL A 51 6.08 -15.50 -4.66
CA VAL A 51 5.72 -16.86 -4.22
C VAL A 51 5.88 -17.87 -5.36
N ILE A 52 5.46 -17.53 -6.59
CA ILE A 52 5.64 -18.40 -7.75
C ILE A 52 7.13 -18.64 -8.04
N GLU A 53 7.94 -17.58 -7.95
CA GLU A 53 9.38 -17.65 -8.23
C GLU A 53 10.15 -18.46 -7.17
N ASN A 54 9.71 -18.45 -5.91
CA ASN A 54 10.31 -19.27 -4.84
C ASN A 54 9.74 -20.69 -4.72
N LYS A 55 8.68 -21.02 -5.47
CA LYS A 55 8.11 -22.38 -5.55
C LYS A 55 8.69 -23.21 -6.70
N LYS A 56 9.49 -22.62 -7.58
CA LYS A 56 10.34 -23.33 -8.53
C LYS A 56 11.64 -23.75 -7.85
#